data_AF-A0AAW0PT57-F1
#
_entry.id   AF-A0AAW0PT57-F1
#
_cell.length_a   1.000
_cell.length_b   1.000
_cell.length_c   1.000
_cell.angle_alpha   90.00
_cell.angle_beta   90.00
_cell.angle_gamma   90.00
#
_symmetry.space_group_name_H-M   'P 1'
#
loop_
_entity.id
_entity.type
_entity.pdbx_description
1 polymer ?
#
loop_
_entity_poly.entity_id
_entity_poly.type
_entity_poly.pdbx_seq_one_letter_code
_entity_poly.pdbx_strand_id
1 'polypeptide(L)'
;MLKRARFWWWEKAGQVKVYRALYTFDPRSTAELYFEEGDILYISDTSDSNWWKGTCRGRTGFIPSNYVAENAETIDNPMHEAAKRGNLSWLRECLENKVGINGLDKAGNTALYWACHGGHKDVVEVLLSPANVELNQQNKLGDTALHAAAWKGYADLVEMLLNKYARTDIKNNENKLALEMATNAQCASLLKRKAGANITRTHSNAEEYLDDEDSD
;
A
#
# COMPACT_ATOMS: atom_id res chain seq x y z
N MET A 1 8.70 -6.61 -40.26
CA MET A 1 8.23 -5.36 -39.63
C MET A 1 7.81 -5.68 -38.20
N LEU A 2 8.49 -5.12 -37.22
CA LEU A 2 8.32 -5.41 -35.80
C LEU A 2 7.41 -4.35 -35.14
N LYS A 3 6.54 -4.81 -34.23
CA LYS A 3 5.81 -4.07 -33.17
C LYS A 3 4.66 -3.19 -33.69
N ARG A 4 3.44 -3.29 -33.17
CA ARG A 4 3.08 -3.21 -31.75
C ARG A 4 1.97 -4.21 -31.40
N ALA A 5 2.29 -5.20 -30.56
CA ALA A 5 1.29 -5.93 -29.82
C ALA A 5 0.68 -4.95 -28.80
N ARG A 6 -0.57 -4.54 -29.03
CA ARG A 6 -1.37 -3.82 -28.04
C ARG A 6 -1.66 -4.79 -26.90
N PHE A 7 -0.90 -4.66 -25.82
CA PHE A 7 -1.17 -5.32 -24.56
C PHE A 7 -2.35 -4.61 -23.90
N TRP A 8 -3.56 -5.05 -24.25
CA TRP A 8 -4.76 -4.75 -23.47
C TRP A 8 -4.79 -5.71 -22.29
N TRP A 9 -4.22 -5.31 -21.16
CA TRP A 9 -4.61 -5.91 -19.88
C TRP A 9 -5.86 -5.16 -19.41
N TRP A 10 -6.90 -5.92 -19.07
CA TRP A 10 -8.21 -5.52 -18.58
C TRP A 10 -8.13 -4.37 -17.56
N GLU A 11 -8.39 -3.13 -17.99
CA GLU A 11 -8.47 -1.96 -17.11
C GLU A 11 -9.72 -2.10 -16.23
N LYS A 12 -9.55 -2.13 -14.91
CA LYS A 12 -10.69 -1.99 -14.00
C LYS A 12 -11.22 -0.56 -14.12
N ALA A 13 -12.38 -0.41 -14.73
CA ALA A 13 -13.08 0.87 -14.80
C ALA A 13 -13.17 1.50 -13.40
N GLY A 14 -12.75 2.77 -13.27
CA GLY A 14 -12.85 3.55 -12.03
C GLY A 14 -11.59 3.63 -11.15
N GLN A 15 -10.45 3.11 -11.58
CA GLN A 15 -9.19 3.32 -10.85
C GLN A 15 -8.54 4.66 -11.25
N VAL A 16 -8.17 5.46 -10.25
CA VAL A 16 -7.49 6.75 -10.45
C VAL A 16 -6.09 6.50 -11.02
N LYS A 17 -5.78 7.18 -12.13
CA LYS A 17 -4.46 7.17 -12.77
C LYS A 17 -3.72 8.45 -12.43
N VAL A 18 -2.43 8.35 -12.14
CA VAL A 18 -1.63 9.49 -11.70
C VAL A 18 -0.59 9.83 -12.74
N TYR A 19 -0.45 11.11 -13.03
CA TYR A 19 0.49 11.63 -14.03
C TYR A 19 1.27 12.81 -13.48
N ARG A 20 2.44 13.08 -14.06
CA ARG A 20 3.17 14.33 -13.90
C ARG A 20 3.02 15.17 -15.16
N ALA A 21 2.58 16.41 -15.02
CA ALA A 21 2.58 17.37 -16.11
C ALA A 21 4.02 17.67 -16.56
N LEU A 22 4.31 17.52 -17.85
CA LEU A 22 5.63 17.86 -18.41
C LEU A 22 5.70 19.33 -18.87
N TYR A 23 4.54 19.96 -19.10
CA TYR A 23 4.43 21.36 -19.50
C TYR A 23 3.21 22.02 -18.85
N THR A 24 3.26 23.32 -18.61
CA THR A 24 2.10 24.10 -18.12
C THR A 24 0.92 24.03 -19.09
N PHE A 25 -0.30 24.02 -18.55
CA PHE A 25 -1.53 24.10 -19.33
C PHE A 25 -2.40 25.27 -18.83
N ASP A 26 -2.67 26.20 -19.75
CA ASP A 26 -3.54 27.34 -19.53
C ASP A 26 -4.97 27.03 -19.99
N PRO A 27 -5.96 27.06 -19.07
CA PRO A 27 -7.35 26.71 -19.39
C PRO A 27 -8.01 27.78 -20.27
N ARG A 28 -8.86 27.34 -21.20
CA ARG A 28 -9.65 28.24 -22.08
C ARG A 28 -11.06 28.51 -21.55
N SER A 29 -11.47 27.77 -20.54
CA SER A 29 -12.77 27.93 -19.88
C SER A 29 -12.65 27.67 -18.38
N THR A 30 -13.63 28.13 -17.60
CA THR A 30 -13.63 27.95 -16.14
C THR A 30 -13.82 26.50 -15.70
N ALA A 31 -14.17 25.59 -16.61
CA ALA A 31 -14.33 24.17 -16.33
C ALA A 31 -13.02 23.38 -16.50
N GLU A 32 -12.04 23.96 -17.20
CA GLU A 32 -10.72 23.35 -17.44
C GLU A 32 -9.79 23.62 -16.25
N LEU A 33 -8.92 22.67 -15.93
CA LEU A 33 -7.93 22.84 -14.87
C LEU A 33 -6.71 23.61 -15.35
N TYR A 34 -6.27 24.61 -14.58
CA TYR A 34 -4.92 25.14 -14.66
C TYR A 34 -3.94 24.29 -13.83
N PHE A 35 -2.78 24.00 -14.40
CA PHE A 35 -1.66 23.33 -13.74
C PHE A 35 -0.33 23.66 -14.44
N GLU A 36 0.76 23.57 -13.69
CA GLU A 36 2.12 23.92 -14.11
C GLU A 36 2.96 22.67 -14.44
N GLU A 37 4.10 22.88 -15.12
CA GLU A 37 5.12 21.84 -15.25
C GLU A 37 5.49 21.26 -13.87
N GLY A 38 5.53 19.92 -13.79
CA GLY A 38 5.86 19.18 -12.59
C GLY A 38 4.67 18.82 -11.69
N ASP A 39 3.50 19.44 -11.90
CA ASP A 39 2.29 19.16 -11.13
C ASP A 39 1.82 17.72 -11.27
N ILE A 40 1.19 17.21 -10.21
CA ILE A 40 0.60 15.88 -10.19
C ILE A 40 -0.88 15.95 -10.58
N LEU A 41 -1.25 15.16 -11.58
CA LEU A 41 -2.60 15.06 -12.09
C LEU A 41 -3.21 13.72 -11.68
N TYR A 42 -4.35 13.76 -11.00
CA TYR A 42 -5.11 12.58 -10.58
C TYR A 42 -6.33 12.41 -11.50
N ILE A 43 -6.21 11.55 -12.51
CA ILE A 43 -7.26 11.32 -13.50
C ILE A 43 -8.24 10.28 -12.97
N SER A 44 -9.49 10.68 -12.79
CA SER A 44 -10.56 9.88 -12.17
C SER A 44 -11.57 9.31 -13.17
N ASP A 45 -11.72 9.94 -14.33
CA ASP A 45 -12.67 9.53 -15.36
C ASP A 45 -12.07 9.78 -16.75
N THR A 46 -12.02 8.70 -17.54
CA THR A 46 -11.51 8.69 -18.92
C THR A 46 -12.58 8.21 -19.90
N SER A 47 -13.86 8.30 -19.54
CA SER A 47 -14.98 7.85 -20.38
C SER A 47 -15.17 8.68 -21.63
N ASP A 48 -14.91 10.00 -21.56
CA ASP A 48 -14.93 10.88 -22.72
C ASP A 48 -13.60 10.82 -23.49
N SER A 49 -13.68 10.88 -24.82
CA SER A 49 -12.52 10.74 -25.70
C SER A 49 -11.62 11.97 -25.74
N ASN A 50 -12.14 13.16 -25.44
CA ASN A 50 -11.44 14.43 -25.57
C ASN A 50 -11.14 15.08 -24.21
N TRP A 51 -12.00 14.88 -23.21
CA TRP A 51 -11.93 15.58 -21.93
C TRP A 51 -12.01 14.63 -20.74
N TRP A 52 -10.90 14.46 -20.04
CA TRP A 52 -10.87 13.62 -18.85
C TRP A 52 -11.13 14.44 -17.60
N LYS A 53 -11.81 13.86 -16.62
CA LYS A 53 -12.02 14.49 -15.32
C LYS A 53 -10.86 14.13 -14.40
N GLY A 54 -10.20 15.14 -13.86
CA GLY A 54 -9.12 14.94 -12.91
C GLY A 54 -9.06 16.00 -11.84
N THR A 55 -8.11 15.81 -10.91
CA THR A 55 -7.80 16.74 -9.84
C THR A 55 -6.33 17.13 -9.93
N CYS A 56 -6.03 18.41 -9.68
CA CYS A 56 -4.69 18.94 -9.53
C CYS A 56 -4.70 20.06 -8.48
N ARG A 57 -3.75 20.05 -7.53
CA ARG A 57 -3.64 21.05 -6.44
C ARG A 57 -4.97 21.27 -5.70
N GLY A 58 -5.69 20.19 -5.42
CA GLY A 58 -7.00 20.21 -4.73
C GLY A 58 -8.19 20.73 -5.55
N ARG A 59 -7.99 21.09 -6.83
CA ARG A 59 -9.09 21.51 -7.73
C ARG A 59 -9.45 20.38 -8.68
N THR A 60 -10.74 20.16 -8.88
CA THR A 60 -11.27 19.20 -9.86
C THR A 60 -11.82 19.93 -11.08
N GLY A 61 -11.54 19.41 -12.27
CA GLY A 61 -12.05 19.94 -13.52
C GLY A 61 -11.66 19.05 -14.71
N PHE A 62 -11.76 19.59 -15.90
CA PHE A 62 -11.44 18.88 -17.14
C PHE A 62 -9.99 19.10 -17.57
N ILE A 63 -9.38 18.03 -18.08
CA ILE A 63 -8.04 18.02 -18.64
C ILE A 63 -8.16 17.39 -20.04
N PRO A 64 -7.62 18.01 -21.09
CA PRO A 64 -7.65 17.42 -22.43
C PRO A 64 -6.94 16.06 -22.47
N SER A 65 -7.57 15.03 -23.02
CA SER A 65 -6.99 13.68 -23.11
C SER A 65 -5.70 13.67 -23.95
N ASN A 66 -5.66 14.50 -25.01
CA ASN A 66 -4.48 14.67 -25.86
C ASN A 66 -3.30 15.31 -25.10
N TYR A 67 -3.57 16.26 -24.19
CA TYR A 67 -2.53 16.79 -23.31
C TYR A 67 -1.94 15.64 -22.47
N VAL A 68 -2.77 14.82 -21.83
CA VAL A 68 -2.25 13.72 -20.98
C VAL A 68 -1.46 12.69 -21.81
N ALA A 69 -1.87 12.43 -23.06
CA ALA A 69 -1.18 11.48 -23.93
C ALA A 69 0.17 11.97 -24.45
N GLU A 70 0.33 13.27 -24.68
CA GLU A 70 1.51 13.84 -25.36
C GLU A 70 2.45 14.57 -24.40
N ASN A 71 1.91 15.12 -23.30
CA ASN A 71 2.58 16.10 -22.44
C ASN A 71 2.52 15.75 -20.95
N ALA A 72 2.21 14.49 -20.60
CA ALA A 72 2.26 14.01 -19.24
C ALA A 72 2.98 12.66 -19.13
N GLU A 73 3.67 12.44 -18.01
CA GLU A 73 4.34 11.17 -17.70
C GLU A 73 3.49 10.37 -16.71
N THR A 74 3.19 9.11 -17.02
CA THR A 74 2.47 8.22 -16.10
C THR A 74 3.32 7.90 -14.88
N ILE A 75 2.73 8.01 -13.69
CA ILE A 75 3.31 7.54 -12.44
C ILE A 75 2.60 6.22 -12.06
N ASP A 76 3.25 5.09 -12.31
CA ASP A 76 2.65 3.76 -12.11
C ASP A 76 2.34 3.46 -10.63
N ASN A 77 3.19 3.92 -9.70
CA ASN A 77 3.16 3.51 -8.29
C ASN A 77 3.37 4.73 -7.35
N PRO A 78 2.50 5.75 -7.41
CA PRO A 78 2.70 7.02 -6.70
C PRO A 78 2.73 6.83 -5.19
N MET A 79 1.87 5.97 -4.63
CA MET A 79 1.88 5.69 -3.19
C MET A 79 3.13 4.93 -2.74
N HIS A 80 3.66 4.03 -3.57
CA HIS A 80 4.92 3.34 -3.27
C HIS A 80 6.08 4.32 -3.28
N GLU A 81 6.12 5.25 -4.24
CA GLU A 81 7.18 6.26 -4.30
C GLU A 81 7.10 7.23 -3.11
N ALA A 82 5.90 7.72 -2.78
CA ALA A 82 5.66 8.55 -1.60
C ALA A 82 6.08 7.81 -0.32
N ALA A 83 5.65 6.56 -0.14
CA ALA A 83 5.98 5.75 1.01
C ALA A 83 7.47 5.45 1.13
N LYS A 84 8.13 5.07 0.03
CA LYS A 84 9.57 4.75 0.01
C LYS A 84 10.43 5.95 0.39
N ARG A 85 10.02 7.16 0.00
CA ARG A 85 10.73 8.42 0.28
C ARG A 85 10.34 9.06 1.62
N GLY A 86 9.33 8.54 2.32
CA GLY A 86 8.80 9.20 3.53
C GLY A 86 8.03 10.49 3.22
N ASN A 87 7.51 10.66 1.99
CA ASN A 87 6.78 11.85 1.59
C ASN A 87 5.31 11.76 2.06
N LEU A 88 5.08 12.14 3.32
CA LEU A 88 3.76 12.13 3.94
C LEU A 88 2.75 13.01 3.21
N SER A 89 3.16 14.19 2.73
CA SER A 89 2.27 15.12 2.04
C SER A 89 1.69 14.51 0.76
N TRP A 90 2.55 13.94 -0.07
CA TRP A 90 2.12 13.32 -1.33
C TRP A 90 1.33 12.03 -1.10
N LEU A 91 1.66 11.27 -0.05
CA LEU A 91 0.89 10.10 0.34
C LEU A 91 -0.55 10.46 0.72
N ARG A 92 -0.74 11.52 1.51
CA ARG A 92 -2.08 12.01 1.88
C ARG A 92 -2.85 12.47 0.66
N GLU A 93 -2.20 13.22 -0.23
CA GLU A 93 -2.82 13.65 -1.49
C GLU A 93 -3.25 12.46 -2.35
N CYS A 94 -2.46 11.37 -2.41
CA CYS A 94 -2.86 10.14 -3.10
C CYS A 94 -4.11 9.49 -2.47
N LEU A 95 -4.21 9.46 -1.13
CA LEU A 95 -5.37 8.91 -0.43
C LEU A 95 -6.63 9.76 -0.64
N GLU A 96 -6.50 11.08 -0.55
CA GLU A 96 -7.58 12.03 -0.83
C GLU A 96 -8.12 11.89 -2.26
N ASN A 97 -7.21 11.65 -3.22
CA ASN A 97 -7.55 11.39 -4.61
C ASN A 97 -7.88 9.92 -4.90
N LYS A 98 -8.13 9.08 -3.88
CA LYS A 98 -8.60 7.69 -4.01
C LYS A 98 -7.69 6.78 -4.84
N VAL A 99 -6.38 7.04 -4.83
CA VAL A 99 -5.40 6.09 -5.37
C VAL A 99 -5.48 4.79 -4.54
N GLY A 100 -5.41 3.63 -5.20
CA GLY A 100 -5.66 2.33 -4.56
C GLY A 100 -4.60 1.93 -3.53
N ILE A 101 -4.96 1.93 -2.23
CA ILE A 101 -4.03 1.74 -1.09
C ILE A 101 -3.27 0.41 -1.10
N ASN A 102 -3.90 -0.65 -1.63
CA ASN A 102 -3.32 -1.99 -1.71
C ASN A 102 -2.71 -2.31 -3.09
N GLY A 103 -2.43 -1.28 -3.90
CA GLY A 103 -1.74 -1.45 -5.18
C GLY A 103 -0.40 -2.16 -5.01
N LEU A 104 -0.03 -2.98 -5.99
CA LEU A 104 1.21 -3.75 -5.98
C LEU A 104 2.16 -3.21 -7.03
N ASP A 105 3.42 -2.99 -6.65
CA ASP A 105 4.47 -2.69 -7.61
C ASP A 105 4.92 -3.95 -8.39
N LYS A 106 5.88 -3.80 -9.30
CA LYS A 106 6.40 -4.92 -10.10
C LYS A 106 7.07 -6.01 -9.26
N ALA A 107 7.44 -5.75 -8.02
CA ALA A 107 8.01 -6.71 -7.08
C ALA A 107 6.94 -7.32 -6.14
N GLY A 108 5.68 -6.92 -6.28
CA GLY A 108 4.58 -7.37 -5.42
C GLY A 108 4.52 -6.64 -4.07
N ASN A 109 5.23 -5.53 -3.90
CA ASN A 109 5.20 -4.77 -2.65
C ASN A 109 3.99 -3.83 -2.63
N THR A 110 3.43 -3.62 -1.44
CA THR A 110 2.48 -2.53 -1.16
C THR A 110 3.23 -1.26 -0.78
N ALA A 111 2.53 -0.12 -0.75
CA ALA A 111 3.08 1.10 -0.15
C ALA A 111 3.44 0.90 1.33
N LEU A 112 2.65 0.11 2.07
CA LEU A 112 2.93 -0.22 3.48
C LEU A 112 4.25 -0.98 3.65
N TYR A 113 4.58 -1.91 2.74
CA TYR A 113 5.88 -2.58 2.74
C TYR A 113 7.02 -1.57 2.62
N TRP A 114 6.94 -0.64 1.65
CA TRP A 114 7.99 0.37 1.45
C TRP A 114 8.11 1.34 2.62
N ALA A 115 7.00 1.75 3.22
CA ALA A 115 7.00 2.58 4.43
C ALA A 115 7.71 1.88 5.60
N CYS A 116 7.39 0.60 5.83
CA CYS A 116 8.01 -0.22 6.87
C CYS A 116 9.49 -0.50 6.59
N HIS A 117 9.85 -0.78 5.34
CA HIS A 117 11.25 -0.97 4.93
C HIS A 117 12.07 0.32 5.09
N GLY A 118 11.44 1.49 4.90
CA GLY A 118 12.06 2.80 5.03
C GLY A 118 12.14 3.34 6.47
N GLY A 119 11.33 2.82 7.39
CA GLY A 119 11.26 3.32 8.77
C GLY A 119 10.37 4.56 8.93
N HIS A 120 9.50 4.83 7.95
CA HIS A 120 8.70 6.06 7.90
C HIS A 120 7.44 5.93 8.74
N LYS A 121 7.57 6.16 10.05
CA LYS A 121 6.50 5.95 11.02
C LYS A 121 5.22 6.71 10.72
N ASP A 122 5.33 7.98 10.39
CA ASP A 122 4.21 8.85 10.04
C ASP A 122 3.43 8.37 8.80
N VAL A 123 4.15 7.88 7.79
CA VAL A 123 3.57 7.25 6.59
C VAL A 123 2.87 5.95 6.97
N VAL A 124 3.46 5.11 7.83
CA VAL A 124 2.83 3.87 8.31
C VAL A 124 1.55 4.19 9.10
N GLU A 125 1.56 5.19 9.99
CA GLU A 125 0.38 5.62 10.75
C GLU A 125 -0.78 5.99 9.82
N VAL A 126 -0.50 6.76 8.76
CA VAL A 126 -1.50 7.14 7.77
C VAL A 126 -2.01 5.94 6.98
N LEU A 127 -1.13 5.05 6.53
CA LEU A 127 -1.53 3.86 5.76
C LEU A 127 -2.34 2.86 6.59
N LEU A 128 -2.14 2.82 7.90
CA LEU A 128 -2.90 1.94 8.81
C LEU A 128 -4.23 2.54 9.29
N SER A 129 -4.52 3.79 8.92
CA SER A 129 -5.77 4.47 9.30
C SER A 129 -7.01 3.89 8.58
N PRO A 130 -6.99 3.64 7.24
CA PRO A 130 -8.13 3.04 6.55
C PRO A 130 -8.40 1.60 7.01
N ALA A 131 -9.68 1.21 7.06
CA ALA A 131 -10.09 -0.12 7.54
C ALA A 131 -9.74 -1.27 6.58
N ASN A 132 -9.52 -0.96 5.30
CA ASN A 132 -9.32 -1.93 4.22
C ASN A 132 -7.84 -2.14 3.84
N VAL A 133 -6.89 -1.69 4.66
CA VAL A 133 -5.46 -1.87 4.38
C VAL A 133 -5.09 -3.36 4.46
N GLU A 134 -4.37 -3.85 3.44
CA GLU A 134 -3.85 -5.21 3.42
C GLU A 134 -2.49 -5.27 4.16
N LEU A 135 -2.45 -5.98 5.28
CA LEU A 135 -1.28 -6.09 6.15
C LEU A 135 -0.38 -7.28 5.80
N ASN A 136 -0.96 -8.29 5.17
CA ASN A 136 -0.41 -9.64 5.06
C ASN A 136 0.00 -9.99 3.63
N GLN A 137 -0.06 -9.02 2.70
CA GLN A 137 0.42 -9.20 1.34
C GLN A 137 1.89 -9.63 1.35
N GLN A 138 2.15 -10.78 0.73
CA GLN A 138 3.51 -11.26 0.47
C GLN A 138 3.98 -10.74 -0.89
N ASN A 139 5.17 -10.16 -0.94
CA ASN A 139 5.81 -9.78 -2.19
C ASN A 139 6.40 -11.01 -2.90
N LYS A 140 7.13 -10.81 -4.01
CA LYS A 140 7.74 -11.91 -4.78
C LYS A 140 8.79 -12.73 -4.01
N LEU A 141 9.33 -12.21 -2.91
CA LEU A 141 10.24 -12.91 -2.00
C LEU A 141 9.49 -13.60 -0.85
N GLY A 142 8.16 -13.48 -0.81
CA GLY A 142 7.34 -13.99 0.30
C GLY A 142 7.32 -13.05 1.50
N ASP A 143 7.98 -11.89 1.47
CA ASP A 143 8.05 -10.98 2.60
C ASP A 143 6.78 -10.14 2.72
N THR A 144 6.34 -9.92 3.96
CA THR A 144 5.28 -8.96 4.32
C THR A 144 5.87 -7.66 4.84
N ALA A 145 5.05 -6.63 5.06
CA ALA A 145 5.49 -5.39 5.71
C ALA A 145 6.08 -5.65 7.12
N LEU A 146 5.56 -6.66 7.84
CA LEU A 146 6.08 -7.07 9.15
C LEU A 146 7.48 -7.70 9.06
N HIS A 147 7.76 -8.49 8.01
CA HIS A 147 9.12 -8.98 7.75
C HIS A 147 10.10 -7.83 7.55
N ALA A 148 9.71 -6.83 6.75
CA ALA A 148 10.56 -5.65 6.49
C ALA A 148 10.83 -4.84 7.77
N ALA A 149 9.80 -4.53 8.57
CA ALA A 149 9.96 -3.80 9.83
C ALA A 149 10.87 -4.55 10.83
N ALA A 150 10.68 -5.87 10.96
CA ALA A 150 11.49 -6.71 11.83
C ALA A 150 12.95 -6.76 11.37
N TRP A 151 13.19 -6.96 10.07
CA TRP A 151 14.53 -6.99 9.49
C TRP A 151 15.28 -5.67 9.63
N LYS A 152 14.58 -4.54 9.47
CA LYS A 152 15.19 -3.23 9.67
C LYS A 152 15.35 -2.83 11.15
N GLY A 153 14.74 -3.58 12.07
CA GLY A 153 14.85 -3.32 13.50
C GLY A 153 13.93 -2.19 14.00
N TYR A 154 12.88 -1.84 13.27
CA TYR A 154 11.94 -0.78 13.66
C TYR A 154 10.86 -1.31 14.61
N ALA A 155 11.19 -1.39 15.90
CA ALA A 155 10.34 -2.00 16.93
C ALA A 155 8.98 -1.29 17.09
N ASP A 156 8.94 0.02 16.94
CA ASP A 156 7.72 0.81 16.93
C ASP A 156 6.79 0.45 15.75
N LEU A 157 7.33 0.26 14.56
CA LEU A 157 6.56 -0.19 13.40
C LEU A 157 6.07 -1.63 13.54
N VAL A 158 6.90 -2.51 14.11
CA VAL A 158 6.49 -3.86 14.48
C VAL A 158 5.29 -3.80 15.45
N GLU A 159 5.38 -3.00 16.51
CA GLU A 159 4.28 -2.84 17.47
C GLU A 159 3.01 -2.30 16.81
N MET A 160 3.11 -1.28 15.95
CA MET A 160 1.97 -0.73 15.22
C MET A 160 1.28 -1.77 14.33
N LEU A 161 2.05 -2.54 13.56
CA LEU A 161 1.52 -3.61 12.70
C LEU A 161 0.83 -4.71 13.54
N LEU A 162 1.42 -5.10 14.66
CA LEU A 162 0.83 -6.10 15.57
C LEU A 162 -0.46 -5.59 16.24
N ASN A 163 -0.53 -4.30 16.55
CA ASN A 163 -1.74 -3.66 17.08
C ASN A 163 -2.86 -3.57 16.04
N LYS A 164 -2.52 -3.58 14.75
CA LYS A 164 -3.45 -3.74 13.63
C LYS A 164 -3.69 -5.19 13.24
N TYR A 165 -3.24 -6.15 14.05
CA TYR A 165 -3.45 -7.59 13.84
C TYR A 165 -2.74 -8.15 12.60
N ALA A 166 -1.59 -7.60 12.21
CA ALA A 166 -0.73 -8.24 11.21
C ALA A 166 -0.35 -9.66 11.66
N ARG A 167 -0.37 -10.61 10.72
CA ARG A 167 -0.09 -12.02 10.98
C ARG A 167 1.40 -12.25 11.22
N THR A 168 1.71 -13.02 12.27
CA THR A 168 3.07 -13.38 12.67
C THR A 168 3.49 -14.78 12.22
N ASP A 169 2.56 -15.55 11.63
CA ASP A 169 2.72 -16.95 11.23
C ASP A 169 3.04 -17.13 9.74
N ILE A 170 3.13 -16.02 8.99
CA ILE A 170 3.47 -16.04 7.56
C ILE A 170 4.98 -16.23 7.40
N LYS A 171 5.36 -17.18 6.55
CA LYS A 171 6.76 -17.44 6.19
C LYS A 171 7.06 -16.90 4.80
N ASN A 172 8.23 -16.30 4.64
CA ASN A 172 8.74 -15.90 3.33
C ASN A 172 9.28 -17.10 2.54
N ASN A 173 9.83 -16.86 1.34
CA ASN A 173 10.32 -17.92 0.46
C ASN A 173 11.58 -18.63 1.00
N GLU A 174 12.25 -18.07 1.99
CA GLU A 174 13.34 -18.72 2.74
C GLU A 174 12.82 -19.52 3.95
N ASN A 175 11.51 -19.72 4.04
CA ASN A 175 10.83 -20.38 5.15
C ASN A 175 11.02 -19.64 6.49
N LYS A 176 11.32 -18.34 6.45
CA LYS A 176 11.54 -17.50 7.63
C LYS A 176 10.29 -16.73 8.03
N LEU A 177 9.95 -16.74 9.31
CA LEU A 177 8.95 -15.87 9.93
C LEU A 177 9.51 -14.47 10.14
N ALA A 178 8.63 -13.47 10.33
CA ALA A 178 9.07 -12.13 10.73
C ALA A 178 9.93 -12.12 12.01
N LEU A 179 9.69 -13.06 12.95
CA LEU A 179 10.51 -13.23 14.15
C LEU A 179 11.96 -13.59 13.81
N GLU A 180 12.17 -14.47 12.83
CA GLU A 180 13.50 -14.94 12.41
C GLU A 180 14.24 -13.90 11.57
N MET A 181 13.51 -12.90 11.05
CA MET A 181 14.08 -11.73 10.40
C MET A 181 14.50 -10.64 11.40
N ALA A 182 14.06 -10.68 12.66
CA ALA A 182 14.30 -9.62 13.62
C ALA A 182 15.79 -9.39 13.91
N THR A 183 16.29 -8.18 13.64
CA THR A 183 17.71 -7.84 13.83
C THR A 183 18.07 -7.28 15.20
N ASN A 184 17.07 -6.96 16.04
CA ASN A 184 17.28 -6.53 17.41
C ASN A 184 16.34 -7.20 18.42
N ALA A 185 16.73 -7.13 19.70
CA ALA A 185 16.03 -7.79 20.79
C ALA A 185 14.62 -7.23 21.02
N GLN A 186 14.39 -5.94 20.76
CA GLN A 186 13.11 -5.29 20.94
C GLN A 186 12.06 -5.84 19.95
N CYS A 187 12.38 -5.88 18.66
CA CYS A 187 11.54 -6.50 17.63
C CYS A 187 11.27 -7.97 17.95
N ALA A 188 12.32 -8.74 18.31
CA ALA A 188 12.17 -10.15 18.63
C ALA A 188 11.25 -10.37 19.85
N SER A 189 11.37 -9.53 20.88
CA SER A 189 10.52 -9.59 22.08
C SER A 189 9.04 -9.33 21.75
N LEU A 190 8.75 -8.29 20.97
CA LEU A 190 7.38 -7.96 20.53
C LEU A 190 6.73 -9.11 19.75
N LEU A 191 7.47 -9.72 18.82
CA LEU A 191 6.99 -10.82 17.99
C LEU A 191 6.79 -12.11 18.80
N LYS A 192 7.69 -12.44 19.74
CA LYS A 192 7.54 -13.58 20.65
C LYS A 192 6.29 -13.45 21.53
N ARG A 193 6.08 -12.27 22.13
CA ARG A 193 4.94 -11.99 23.01
C ARG A 193 3.61 -12.26 22.31
N LYS A 194 3.49 -11.87 21.04
CA LYS A 194 2.25 -12.07 20.27
C LYS A 194 2.10 -13.50 19.72
N ALA A 195 3.20 -14.17 19.37
CA ALA A 195 3.18 -15.57 18.96
C ALA A 195 2.73 -16.50 20.10
N GLY A 196 3.18 -16.26 21.33
CA GLY A 196 2.77 -17.04 22.52
C GLY A 196 1.31 -16.85 22.94
N ALA A 197 0.71 -15.68 22.65
CA ALA A 197 -0.70 -15.39 22.93
C ALA A 197 -1.67 -16.15 22.01
N ASN A 198 -1.23 -16.61 20.84
CA ASN A 198 -2.04 -17.46 19.96
C ASN A 198 -2.04 -18.93 20.42
N ILE A 199 -0.95 -19.41 21.03
CA ILE A 199 -0.83 -20.79 21.54
C ILE A 199 -1.69 -21.01 22.80
N THR A 200 -1.80 -19.99 23.66
CA THR A 200 -2.60 -20.09 24.90
C THR A 200 -4.11 -20.08 24.65
N ARG A 201 -4.59 -19.49 23.55
CA ARG A 201 -6.02 -19.51 23.19
C ARG A 201 -6.50 -20.83 22.59
N THR A 202 -5.61 -21.64 22.03
CA THR A 202 -5.98 -22.95 21.46
C THR A 202 -6.02 -24.07 22.49
N HIS A 203 -5.37 -23.91 23.65
CA HIS A 203 -5.36 -24.92 24.72
C HIS A 203 -6.50 -24.79 25.74
N SER A 204 -7.26 -23.68 25.76
CA SER A 204 -8.34 -23.48 26.74
C SER A 204 -9.70 -24.04 26.33
N ASN A 205 -9.80 -24.79 25.23
CA ASN A 205 -11.07 -25.30 24.69
C ASN A 205 -11.14 -26.83 24.55
N ALA A 206 -10.16 -27.56 25.10
CA ALA A 206 -10.12 -29.01 25.07
C ALA A 206 -9.62 -29.53 26.42
N GLU A 207 -10.53 -29.66 27.39
CA GLU A 207 -10.55 -30.66 28.47
C GLU A 207 -11.59 -30.25 29.52
N GLU A 208 -12.86 -30.55 29.24
CA GLU A 208 -13.89 -30.69 30.28
C GLU A 208 -14.87 -31.79 29.84
N TYR A 209 -14.41 -33.04 29.95
CA TYR A 209 -15.26 -34.21 30.17
C TYR A 209 -14.49 -35.08 31.16
N LEU A 210 -14.66 -34.73 32.45
CA LEU A 210 -14.33 -35.62 33.54
C LEU A 210 -15.36 -36.76 33.51
N ASP A 211 -14.86 -37.97 33.33
CA ASP A 211 -15.57 -39.20 33.65
C ASP A 211 -15.92 -39.17 35.14
N ASP A 212 -17.21 -39.08 35.44
CA ASP A 212 -17.70 -39.44 36.77
C ASP A 212 -17.90 -40.96 36.79
N GLU A 213 -17.03 -41.62 37.56
CA GLU A 213 -17.13 -43.01 37.99
C GLU A 213 -18.47 -43.29 38.70
N ASP A 214 -18.95 -44.54 38.64
CA ASP A 214 -19.18 -45.29 39.88
C ASP A 214 -19.41 -46.77 39.60
N SER A 215 -18.53 -47.59 40.18
CA SER A 215 -18.70 -49.01 40.39
C SER A 215 -19.41 -49.25 41.72
N ASP A 216 -20.55 -49.94 41.68
CA ASP A 216 -20.86 -51.10 42.54
C ASP A 216 -22.07 -51.85 41.98
#